data_AF-A0A674ERX5-F1
#
_entry.id   AF-A0A674ERX5-F1
#
_cell.length_a   1.000
_cell.length_b   1.000
_cell.length_c   1.000
_cell.angle_alpha   90.00
_cell.angle_beta   90.00
_cell.angle_gamma   90.00
#
_symmetry.space_group_name_H-M   'P 1'
#
loop_
_entity.id
_entity.type
_entity.pdbx_description
1 polymer ?
#
loop_
_entity_poly.entity_id
_entity_poly.type
_entity_poly.pdbx_seq_one_letter_code
_entity_poly.pdbx_strand_id
1 'polypeptide(L)'
;MAEIVQQRIENRIPELEQLERVGLFSKKEVKSLLKRATALEYKLHRLIITKVDFIAYIQYEINVLELIKKRRSRIGYQFKREEIEFSIISRINNIFRRATTKWKDDVQLWLSHIAFCKKWNTQGELSKVFSSMLAIHPEKPALWIMAAKSELEDRNSSESARHLFLRALRFHPESKKVYQEYFRMELLHTEKLRKQQKKLEQAEMDVGGYEFSPEIMTGKLAEVVYRDASGKIQGADFILSLLTIAAIFDFTKDLQDTIIQDLQSKHTDDSLTWDFMAKRELGATVGEELQSAKGRASDMARREERCYQVYEEGLNSLSTEAMWACYVSFCLERFKRKTNVQQLKEKRQERLLAVLQRAHDSSLLKEDFYKNWLQVLLSSGDSEQTAAVAMAATQRYRQSVDVWCLALQTMVRLGSGATGKLFQDALTHVNPKSSLPLWQLQVEWSMTSQSPEATEALFQRGLLSAVPAVSMEIKEKYLDWSFGAGGYKKARKTFTSLHENRPFSKAFFTRMIQMEKDQVSRMVTRDCLYGFFPPDLWLEYIREELGPSGQPENCGKIHWRAMKLLEGESVERFTAQYTVLQTGHI
;
A
#
# COMPACT_ATOMS: atom_id res chain seq x y z
N MET A 1 9.47 -37.20 -36.91
CA MET A 1 9.51 -35.74 -36.61
C MET A 1 9.02 -34.90 -37.78
N ALA A 2 9.54 -35.07 -39.00
CA ALA A 2 9.07 -34.33 -40.19
C ALA A 2 7.62 -34.64 -40.57
N GLU A 3 7.19 -35.90 -40.47
CA GLU A 3 5.82 -36.34 -40.79
C GLU A 3 4.73 -35.65 -39.96
N ILE A 4 4.97 -35.46 -38.65
CA ILE A 4 4.02 -34.75 -37.75
C ILE A 4 3.93 -33.26 -38.10
N VAL A 5 5.05 -32.65 -38.49
CA VAL A 5 5.08 -31.25 -38.95
C VAL A 5 4.31 -31.12 -40.27
N GLN A 6 4.52 -32.06 -41.19
CA GLN A 6 3.86 -32.10 -42.49
C GLN A 6 2.34 -32.23 -42.34
N GLN A 7 1.87 -33.19 -41.53
CA GLN A 7 0.45 -33.38 -41.24
C GLN A 7 -0.20 -32.12 -40.63
N ARG A 8 0.49 -31.42 -39.73
CA ARG A 8 -0.04 -30.17 -39.15
C ARG A 8 -0.11 -29.04 -40.16
N ILE A 9 0.83 -28.97 -41.10
CA ILE A 9 0.80 -28.01 -42.19
C ILE A 9 -0.36 -28.33 -43.14
N GLU A 10 -0.56 -29.60 -43.48
CA GLU A 10 -1.66 -30.08 -44.32
C GLU A 10 -3.03 -29.72 -43.72
N ASN A 11 -3.21 -29.91 -42.41
CA ASN A 11 -4.43 -29.51 -41.70
C ASN A 11 -4.73 -28.00 -41.77
N ARG A 12 -3.75 -27.14 -42.10
CA ARG A 12 -3.95 -25.70 -42.26
C ARG A 12 -4.37 -25.30 -43.66
N ILE A 13 -4.15 -26.14 -44.66
CA ILE A 13 -4.39 -25.81 -46.08
C ILE A 13 -5.87 -25.41 -46.31
N PRO A 14 -6.88 -26.14 -45.80
CA PRO A 14 -8.27 -25.76 -46.01
C PRO A 14 -8.60 -24.36 -45.47
N GLU A 15 -8.14 -24.03 -44.25
CA GLU A 15 -8.32 -22.71 -43.64
C GLU A 15 -7.65 -21.59 -44.47
N LEU A 16 -6.43 -21.83 -44.95
CA LEU A 16 -5.66 -20.86 -45.72
C LEU A 16 -6.26 -20.61 -47.11
N GLU A 17 -6.77 -21.64 -47.77
CA GLU A 17 -7.50 -21.49 -49.03
C GLU A 17 -8.78 -20.68 -48.84
N GLN A 18 -9.49 -20.87 -47.72
CA GLN A 18 -10.69 -20.10 -47.43
C GLN A 18 -10.38 -18.63 -47.14
N LEU A 19 -9.27 -18.33 -46.46
CA LEU A 19 -8.80 -16.96 -46.26
C LEU A 19 -8.53 -16.23 -47.58
N GLU A 20 -8.04 -16.95 -48.58
CA GLU A 20 -7.83 -16.45 -49.93
C GLU A 20 -9.15 -16.26 -50.70
N ARG A 21 -10.01 -17.29 -50.71
CA ARG A 21 -11.31 -17.28 -51.42
C ARG A 21 -12.23 -16.17 -50.92
N VAL A 22 -12.20 -15.90 -49.61
CA VAL A 22 -12.99 -14.83 -48.98
C VAL A 22 -12.35 -13.45 -49.17
N GLY A 23 -11.16 -13.37 -49.79
CA GLY A 23 -10.47 -12.11 -50.05
C GLY A 23 -9.92 -11.42 -48.81
N LEU A 24 -9.84 -12.12 -47.67
CA LEU A 24 -9.26 -11.58 -46.44
C LEU A 24 -7.74 -11.47 -46.56
N PHE A 25 -7.10 -12.36 -47.33
CA PHE A 25 -5.67 -12.37 -47.57
C PHE A 25 -5.37 -12.57 -49.05
N SER A 26 -4.29 -11.96 -49.52
CA SER A 26 -3.79 -12.22 -50.87
C SER A 26 -3.00 -13.54 -50.95
N LYS A 27 -2.89 -14.13 -52.14
CA LYS A 27 -2.02 -15.29 -52.43
C LYS A 27 -0.60 -15.14 -51.86
N LYS A 28 -0.03 -13.94 -51.93
CA LYS A 28 1.32 -13.64 -51.42
C LYS A 28 1.36 -13.70 -49.88
N GLU A 29 0.34 -13.18 -49.22
CA GLU A 29 0.23 -13.22 -47.76
C GLU A 29 -0.06 -14.64 -47.25
N VAL A 30 -0.92 -15.41 -47.92
CA VAL A 30 -1.17 -16.81 -47.55
C VAL A 30 0.11 -17.64 -47.62
N LYS A 31 0.91 -17.47 -48.67
CA LYS A 31 2.23 -18.13 -48.77
C LYS A 31 3.19 -17.69 -47.66
N SER A 32 3.18 -16.42 -47.26
CA SER A 32 4.04 -15.94 -46.17
C SER A 32 3.58 -16.44 -44.80
N LEU A 33 2.27 -16.54 -44.57
CA LEU A 33 1.68 -17.18 -43.39
C LEU A 33 2.11 -18.65 -43.29
N LEU A 34 1.97 -19.40 -44.39
CA LEU A 34 2.38 -20.80 -44.45
C LEU A 34 3.87 -20.97 -44.14
N LYS A 35 4.75 -20.17 -44.78
CA LYS A 35 6.19 -20.22 -44.53
C LYS A 35 6.54 -19.96 -43.06
N ARG A 36 5.90 -18.97 -42.45
CA ARG A 36 6.16 -18.58 -41.05
C ARG A 36 5.60 -19.59 -40.06
N ALA A 37 4.42 -20.15 -40.33
CA ALA A 37 3.83 -21.26 -39.60
C ALA A 37 4.73 -22.50 -39.60
N THR A 38 5.22 -22.90 -40.78
CA THR A 38 6.13 -24.03 -40.94
C THR A 38 7.41 -23.85 -40.11
N ALA A 39 8.01 -22.65 -40.15
CA ALA A 39 9.21 -22.36 -39.36
C ALA A 39 8.96 -22.46 -37.84
N LEU A 40 7.79 -22.04 -37.36
CA LEU A 40 7.41 -22.13 -35.95
C LEU A 40 7.11 -23.58 -35.53
N GLU A 41 6.46 -24.38 -36.37
CA GLU A 41 6.25 -25.81 -36.10
C GLU A 41 7.57 -26.58 -36.05
N TYR A 42 8.53 -26.31 -36.94
CA TYR A 42 9.86 -26.92 -36.86
C TYR A 42 10.59 -26.55 -35.55
N LYS A 43 10.48 -25.29 -35.10
CA LYS A 43 11.04 -24.87 -33.80
C LYS A 43 10.44 -25.65 -32.63
N LEU A 44 9.17 -26.02 -32.68
CA LEU A 44 8.52 -26.80 -31.62
C LEU A 44 8.85 -28.30 -31.63
N HIS A 45 9.48 -28.83 -32.68
CA HIS A 45 9.89 -30.24 -32.79
C HIS A 45 11.41 -30.44 -32.74
N ARG A 46 12.17 -29.39 -32.41
CA ARG A 46 13.62 -29.51 -32.17
C ARG A 46 13.90 -30.30 -30.89
N LEU A 47 15.10 -30.87 -30.78
CA LEU A 47 15.51 -31.66 -29.61
C LEU A 47 15.43 -30.86 -28.30
N ILE A 48 15.86 -29.59 -28.31
CA ILE A 48 15.82 -28.69 -27.15
C ILE A 48 14.67 -27.70 -27.32
N ILE A 49 13.52 -28.03 -26.77
CA ILE A 49 12.32 -27.19 -26.89
C ILE A 49 12.27 -26.20 -25.73
N THR A 50 12.17 -24.90 -26.03
CA THR A 50 12.08 -23.85 -25.01
C THR A 50 10.67 -23.30 -24.88
N LYS A 51 10.33 -22.77 -23.70
CA LYS A 51 9.05 -22.12 -23.43
C LYS A 51 8.82 -20.92 -24.35
N VAL A 52 9.89 -20.18 -24.64
CA VAL A 52 9.87 -18.98 -25.50
C VAL A 52 9.35 -19.31 -26.89
N ASP A 53 9.68 -20.48 -27.45
CA ASP A 53 9.20 -20.88 -28.78
C ASP A 53 7.68 -21.09 -28.80
N PHE A 54 7.12 -21.71 -27.75
CA PHE A 54 5.67 -21.89 -27.62
C PHE A 54 4.95 -20.56 -27.48
N ILE A 55 5.46 -19.67 -26.62
CA ILE A 55 4.89 -18.32 -26.43
C ILE A 55 4.94 -17.53 -27.75
N ALA A 56 6.08 -17.57 -28.46
CA ALA A 56 6.23 -16.89 -29.74
C ALA A 56 5.25 -17.43 -30.80
N TYR A 57 5.02 -18.75 -30.81
CA TYR A 57 4.07 -19.36 -31.73
C TYR A 57 2.61 -19.01 -31.39
N ILE A 58 2.24 -19.09 -30.12
CA ILE A 58 0.92 -18.68 -29.62
C ILE A 58 0.66 -17.22 -29.99
N GLN A 59 1.61 -16.32 -29.69
CA GLN A 59 1.47 -14.90 -30.00
C GLN A 59 1.32 -14.66 -31.50
N TYR A 60 2.06 -15.38 -32.33
CA TYR A 60 1.92 -15.29 -33.78
C TYR A 60 0.51 -15.67 -34.25
N GLU A 61 -0.04 -16.80 -33.79
CA GLU A 61 -1.38 -17.23 -34.17
C GLU A 61 -2.47 -16.29 -33.63
N ILE A 62 -2.33 -15.76 -32.41
CA ILE A 62 -3.23 -14.72 -31.87
C ILE A 62 -3.21 -13.48 -32.75
N ASN A 63 -2.02 -13.01 -33.17
CA ASN A 63 -1.89 -11.83 -34.02
C ASN A 63 -2.55 -12.05 -35.40
N VAL A 64 -2.42 -13.24 -35.98
CA VAL A 64 -3.09 -13.61 -37.24
C VAL A 64 -4.61 -13.57 -37.06
N LEU A 65 -5.12 -14.15 -35.98
CA LEU A 65 -6.53 -14.18 -35.65
C LEU A 65 -7.12 -12.77 -35.41
N GLU A 66 -6.38 -11.90 -34.75
CA GLU A 66 -6.76 -10.49 -34.57
C GLU A 66 -6.74 -9.70 -35.88
N LEU A 67 -5.78 -9.97 -36.77
CA LEU A 67 -5.72 -9.37 -38.10
C LEU A 67 -6.94 -9.77 -38.94
N ILE A 68 -7.33 -11.05 -38.91
CA ILE A 68 -8.54 -11.55 -39.56
C ILE A 68 -9.77 -10.79 -39.06
N LYS A 69 -9.95 -10.67 -37.74
CA LYS A 69 -11.05 -9.88 -37.16
C LYS A 69 -11.07 -8.44 -37.67
N LYS A 70 -9.93 -7.75 -37.64
CA LYS A 70 -9.83 -6.35 -38.13
C LYS A 70 -10.21 -6.22 -39.61
N ARG A 71 -9.73 -7.15 -40.45
CA ARG A 71 -10.05 -7.16 -41.89
C ARG A 71 -11.53 -7.43 -42.15
N ARG A 72 -12.14 -8.38 -41.42
CA ARG A 72 -13.59 -8.63 -41.50
C ARG A 72 -14.41 -7.41 -41.09
N SER A 73 -14.04 -6.72 -40.01
CA SER A 73 -14.73 -5.49 -39.58
C SER A 73 -14.64 -4.38 -40.62
N ARG A 74 -13.52 -4.26 -41.34
CA ARG A 74 -13.36 -3.27 -42.43
C ARG A 74 -14.18 -3.62 -43.67
N ILE A 75 -14.27 -4.91 -44.03
CA ILE A 75 -14.93 -5.37 -45.26
C ILE A 75 -16.44 -5.58 -45.04
N GLY A 76 -16.89 -5.76 -43.79
CA GLY A 76 -18.29 -6.03 -43.47
C GLY A 76 -18.75 -7.46 -43.79
N TYR A 77 -17.82 -8.40 -43.99
CA TYR A 77 -18.11 -9.75 -44.49
C TYR A 77 -17.82 -10.84 -43.45
N GLN A 78 -18.87 -11.57 -43.03
CA GLN A 78 -18.81 -12.54 -41.92
C GLN A 78 -18.92 -14.03 -42.34
N PHE A 79 -19.02 -14.33 -43.64
CA PHE A 79 -19.16 -15.71 -44.13
C PHE A 79 -17.94 -16.58 -43.76
N LYS A 80 -18.17 -17.89 -43.55
CA LYS A 80 -17.14 -18.90 -43.17
C LYS A 80 -16.34 -18.60 -41.90
N ARG A 81 -16.93 -17.82 -40.99
CA ARG A 81 -16.30 -17.50 -39.69
C ARG A 81 -15.96 -18.74 -38.86
N GLU A 82 -16.81 -19.76 -38.93
CA GLU A 82 -16.59 -21.01 -38.21
C GLU A 82 -15.42 -21.79 -38.81
N GLU A 83 -15.37 -21.96 -40.14
CA GLU A 83 -14.28 -22.68 -40.81
C GLU A 83 -12.90 -22.05 -40.57
N ILE A 84 -12.83 -20.72 -40.53
CA ILE A 84 -11.56 -19.99 -40.43
C ILE A 84 -11.20 -19.73 -38.97
N GLU A 85 -12.00 -18.95 -38.23
CA GLU A 85 -11.63 -18.53 -36.89
C GLU A 85 -11.66 -19.68 -35.87
N PHE A 86 -12.61 -20.61 -35.94
CA PHE A 86 -12.65 -21.75 -35.00
C PHE A 86 -11.47 -22.70 -35.20
N SER A 87 -11.03 -22.92 -36.46
CA SER A 87 -9.82 -23.69 -36.77
C SER A 87 -8.58 -23.09 -36.12
N ILE A 88 -8.39 -21.76 -36.25
CA ILE A 88 -7.26 -21.05 -35.63
C ILE A 88 -7.35 -21.09 -34.10
N ILE A 89 -8.54 -20.89 -33.53
CA ILE A 89 -8.77 -20.93 -32.08
C ILE A 89 -8.45 -22.34 -31.52
N SER A 90 -8.93 -23.39 -32.20
CA SER A 90 -8.64 -24.78 -31.84
C SER A 90 -7.13 -25.07 -31.89
N ARG A 91 -6.44 -24.57 -32.92
CA ARG A 91 -4.97 -24.68 -33.04
C ARG A 91 -4.26 -23.97 -31.89
N ILE A 92 -4.64 -22.74 -31.55
CA ILE A 92 -4.06 -22.00 -30.41
C ILE A 92 -4.28 -22.79 -29.10
N ASN A 93 -5.49 -23.29 -28.86
CA ASN A 93 -5.79 -24.13 -27.68
C ASN A 93 -4.92 -25.39 -27.62
N ASN A 94 -4.69 -26.05 -28.75
CA ASN A 94 -3.81 -27.22 -28.82
C ASN A 94 -2.34 -26.87 -28.54
N ILE A 95 -1.85 -25.72 -29.01
CA ILE A 95 -0.49 -25.25 -28.72
C ILE A 95 -0.36 -24.90 -27.23
N PHE A 96 -1.34 -24.19 -26.65
CA PHE A 96 -1.37 -23.95 -25.21
C PHE A 96 -1.39 -25.23 -24.40
N ARG A 97 -2.26 -26.20 -24.74
CA ARG A 97 -2.35 -27.49 -24.04
C ARG A 97 -1.02 -28.24 -24.04
N ARG A 98 -0.31 -28.24 -25.18
CA ARG A 98 1.04 -28.81 -25.28
C ARG A 98 2.04 -28.07 -24.40
N ALA A 99 1.96 -26.74 -24.36
CA ALA A 99 2.83 -25.92 -23.52
C ALA A 99 2.57 -26.18 -22.03
N THR A 100 1.32 -26.14 -21.58
CA THR A 100 0.93 -26.35 -20.17
C THR A 100 1.19 -27.79 -19.70
N THR A 101 1.11 -28.78 -20.59
CA THR A 101 1.50 -30.17 -20.27
C THR A 101 3.01 -30.31 -20.03
N LYS A 102 3.83 -29.49 -20.70
CA LYS A 102 5.29 -29.53 -20.59
C LYS A 102 5.83 -28.69 -19.43
N TRP A 103 5.30 -27.48 -19.23
CA TRP A 103 5.65 -26.59 -18.12
C TRP A 103 4.49 -26.48 -17.12
N LYS A 104 4.20 -27.60 -16.46
CA LYS A 104 3.05 -27.75 -15.56
C LYS A 104 3.07 -26.77 -14.39
N ASP A 105 4.25 -26.46 -13.88
CA ASP A 105 4.45 -25.60 -12.71
C ASP A 105 4.25 -24.11 -13.00
N ASP A 106 4.29 -23.72 -14.29
CA ASP A 106 4.19 -22.31 -14.69
C ASP A 106 2.74 -21.83 -14.67
N VAL A 107 2.31 -21.32 -13.51
CA VAL A 107 0.96 -20.76 -13.32
C VAL A 107 0.66 -19.63 -14.31
N GLN A 108 1.64 -18.80 -14.69
CA GLN A 108 1.41 -17.70 -15.65
C GLN A 108 1.02 -18.23 -17.03
N LEU A 109 1.60 -19.35 -17.45
CA LEU A 109 1.22 -20.01 -18.70
C LEU A 109 -0.24 -20.48 -18.66
N TRP A 110 -0.69 -21.07 -17.55
CA TRP A 110 -2.10 -21.44 -17.36
C TRP A 110 -3.04 -20.22 -17.38
N LEU A 111 -2.67 -19.14 -16.68
CA LEU A 111 -3.43 -17.90 -16.67
C LEU A 111 -3.54 -17.27 -18.07
N SER A 112 -2.47 -17.32 -18.87
CA SER A 112 -2.50 -16.85 -20.26
C SER A 112 -3.42 -17.69 -21.15
N HIS A 113 -3.49 -19.01 -20.92
CA HIS A 113 -4.42 -19.89 -21.62
C HIS A 113 -5.88 -19.58 -21.22
N ILE A 114 -6.15 -19.40 -19.93
CA ILE A 114 -7.48 -18.99 -19.42
C ILE A 114 -7.91 -17.65 -20.02
N ALA A 115 -7.02 -16.65 -20.04
CA ALA A 115 -7.31 -15.34 -20.61
C ALA A 115 -7.65 -15.44 -22.12
N PHE A 116 -6.94 -16.28 -22.86
CA PHE A 116 -7.27 -16.58 -24.25
C PHE A 116 -8.66 -17.22 -24.38
N CYS A 117 -8.95 -18.26 -23.60
CA CYS A 117 -10.24 -18.94 -23.64
C CYS A 117 -11.42 -18.01 -23.33
N LYS A 118 -11.27 -17.09 -22.35
CA LYS A 118 -12.27 -16.06 -22.04
C LYS A 118 -12.46 -15.08 -23.19
N LYS A 119 -11.38 -14.54 -23.76
CA LYS A 119 -11.42 -13.56 -24.87
C LYS A 119 -12.14 -14.11 -26.12
N TRP A 120 -12.07 -15.41 -26.35
CA TRP A 120 -12.65 -16.07 -27.52
C TRP A 120 -13.89 -16.92 -27.22
N ASN A 121 -14.44 -16.81 -26.01
CA ASN A 121 -15.65 -17.50 -25.54
C ASN A 121 -15.62 -19.04 -25.74
N THR A 122 -14.46 -19.67 -25.57
CA THR A 122 -14.33 -21.14 -25.66
C THR A 122 -14.63 -21.81 -24.33
N GLN A 123 -15.90 -21.81 -23.92
CA GLN A 123 -16.33 -22.26 -22.59
C GLN A 123 -15.99 -23.74 -22.30
N GLY A 124 -16.18 -24.63 -23.28
CA GLY A 124 -15.88 -26.06 -23.10
C GLY A 124 -14.38 -26.36 -22.90
N GLU A 125 -13.50 -25.55 -23.49
CA GLU A 125 -12.05 -25.69 -23.26
C GLU A 125 -11.64 -25.01 -21.95
N LEU A 126 -12.27 -23.89 -21.59
CA LEU A 126 -12.01 -23.17 -20.34
C LEU A 126 -12.19 -24.09 -19.11
N SER A 127 -13.29 -24.83 -19.01
CA SER A 127 -13.54 -25.76 -17.88
C SER A 127 -12.52 -26.91 -17.84
N LYS A 128 -12.05 -27.40 -18.99
CA LYS A 128 -10.98 -28.42 -19.07
C LYS A 128 -9.65 -27.87 -18.58
N VAL A 129 -9.33 -26.63 -18.95
CA VAL A 129 -8.12 -25.91 -18.51
C VAL A 129 -8.15 -25.72 -17.00
N PHE A 130 -9.26 -25.24 -16.44
CA PHE A 130 -9.41 -25.13 -14.98
C PHE A 130 -9.29 -26.48 -14.29
N SER A 131 -9.95 -27.53 -14.78
CA SER A 131 -9.88 -28.87 -14.19
C SER A 131 -8.45 -29.41 -14.18
N SER A 132 -7.71 -29.21 -15.28
CA SER A 132 -6.31 -29.63 -15.40
C SER A 132 -5.38 -28.82 -14.50
N MET A 133 -5.57 -27.49 -14.45
CA MET A 133 -4.78 -26.60 -13.61
C MET A 133 -4.97 -26.91 -12.12
N LEU A 134 -6.21 -27.11 -11.67
CA LEU A 134 -6.53 -27.41 -10.27
C LEU A 134 -6.08 -28.81 -9.83
N ALA A 135 -5.95 -29.75 -10.77
CA ALA A 135 -5.39 -31.07 -10.49
C ALA A 135 -3.88 -31.00 -10.21
N ILE A 136 -3.17 -30.03 -10.81
CA ILE A 136 -1.72 -29.84 -10.65
C ILE A 136 -1.40 -28.89 -9.49
N HIS A 137 -2.21 -27.84 -9.32
CA HIS A 137 -2.01 -26.78 -8.32
C HIS A 137 -3.13 -26.74 -7.26
N PRO A 138 -3.45 -27.85 -6.56
CA PRO A 138 -4.51 -27.86 -5.56
C PRO A 138 -4.19 -26.98 -4.35
N GLU A 139 -2.92 -26.71 -4.07
CA GLU A 139 -2.41 -25.97 -2.90
C GLU A 139 -2.65 -24.46 -2.94
N LYS A 140 -3.13 -23.91 -4.06
CA LYS A 140 -3.34 -22.45 -4.23
C LYS A 140 -4.83 -22.09 -4.15
N PRO A 141 -5.34 -21.54 -3.01
CA PRO A 141 -6.74 -21.15 -2.86
C PRO A 141 -7.25 -20.17 -3.93
N ALA A 142 -6.39 -19.24 -4.38
CA ALA A 142 -6.75 -18.22 -5.36
C ALA A 142 -7.17 -18.83 -6.72
N LEU A 143 -6.59 -19.96 -7.11
CA LEU A 143 -6.94 -20.64 -8.37
C LEU A 143 -8.34 -21.27 -8.30
N TRP A 144 -8.70 -21.84 -7.14
CA TRP A 144 -10.04 -22.38 -6.90
C TRP A 144 -11.10 -21.29 -6.96
N ILE A 145 -10.85 -20.15 -6.30
CA ILE A 145 -11.73 -18.98 -6.31
C ILE A 145 -11.91 -18.47 -7.75
N MET A 146 -10.82 -18.39 -8.52
CA MET A 146 -10.86 -17.96 -9.93
C MET A 146 -11.71 -18.88 -10.79
N ALA A 147 -11.54 -20.20 -10.66
CA ALA A 147 -12.32 -21.18 -11.40
C ALA A 147 -13.81 -21.09 -11.07
N ALA A 148 -14.15 -21.01 -9.78
CA ALA A 148 -15.55 -20.91 -9.33
C ALA A 148 -16.21 -19.60 -9.80
N LYS A 149 -15.50 -18.47 -9.74
CA LYS A 149 -15.98 -17.18 -10.29
C LYS A 149 -16.23 -17.27 -11.79
N SER A 150 -15.34 -17.90 -12.53
CA SER A 150 -15.50 -18.11 -13.97
C SER A 150 -16.74 -18.94 -14.31
N GLU A 151 -17.00 -20.03 -13.59
CA GLU A 151 -18.19 -20.87 -13.82
C GLU A 151 -19.50 -20.11 -13.51
N LEU A 152 -19.48 -19.19 -12.54
CA LEU A 152 -20.62 -18.34 -12.22
C LEU A 152 -20.86 -17.25 -13.28
N GLU A 153 -19.81 -16.50 -13.65
CA GLU A 153 -19.90 -15.36 -14.57
C GLU A 153 -20.09 -15.79 -16.03
N ASP A 154 -19.32 -16.78 -16.48
CA ASP A 154 -19.23 -17.13 -17.90
C ASP A 154 -20.24 -18.22 -18.30
N ARG A 155 -20.54 -19.16 -17.40
CA ARG A 155 -21.44 -20.31 -17.66
C ARG A 155 -22.75 -20.26 -16.91
N ASN A 156 -22.94 -19.27 -16.04
CA ASN A 156 -24.15 -19.06 -15.27
C ASN A 156 -24.54 -20.26 -14.37
N SER A 157 -23.57 -21.13 -14.04
CA SER A 157 -23.78 -22.41 -13.33
C SER A 157 -23.35 -22.30 -11.87
N SER A 158 -24.30 -21.94 -11.00
CA SER A 158 -24.05 -21.85 -9.55
C SER A 158 -23.74 -23.20 -8.92
N GLU A 159 -24.26 -24.30 -9.48
CA GLU A 159 -23.97 -25.66 -9.02
C GLU A 159 -22.51 -26.05 -9.28
N SER A 160 -21.97 -25.77 -10.47
CA SER A 160 -20.56 -26.06 -10.77
C SER A 160 -19.62 -25.25 -9.89
N ALA A 161 -19.94 -23.97 -9.66
CA ALA A 161 -19.20 -23.12 -8.74
C ALA A 161 -19.22 -23.66 -7.30
N ARG A 162 -20.39 -24.11 -6.81
CA ARG A 162 -20.53 -24.75 -5.49
C ARG A 162 -19.65 -26.00 -5.36
N HIS A 163 -19.67 -26.88 -6.35
CA HIS A 163 -18.82 -28.07 -6.36
C HIS A 163 -17.32 -27.73 -6.30
N LEU A 164 -16.90 -26.68 -7.02
CA LEU A 164 -15.51 -26.21 -6.97
C LEU A 164 -15.15 -25.66 -5.58
N PHE A 165 -16.01 -24.87 -4.94
CA PHE A 165 -15.77 -24.38 -3.58
C PHE A 165 -15.74 -25.51 -2.54
N LEU A 166 -16.69 -26.44 -2.59
CA LEU A 166 -16.69 -27.60 -1.69
C LEU A 166 -15.42 -28.45 -1.86
N ARG A 167 -14.94 -28.63 -3.09
CA ARG A 167 -13.66 -29.30 -3.35
C ARG A 167 -12.48 -28.47 -2.84
N ALA A 168 -12.50 -27.15 -3.00
CA ALA A 168 -11.47 -26.25 -2.47
C ALA A 168 -11.37 -26.34 -0.95
N LEU A 169 -12.50 -26.41 -0.23
CA LEU A 169 -12.55 -26.54 1.23
C LEU A 169 -12.00 -27.89 1.74
N ARG A 170 -11.96 -28.93 0.90
CA ARG A 170 -11.26 -30.19 1.25
C ARG A 170 -9.75 -30.02 1.28
N PHE A 171 -9.19 -29.16 0.42
CA PHE A 171 -7.75 -28.85 0.40
C PHE A 171 -7.38 -27.70 1.35
N HIS A 172 -8.32 -26.77 1.57
CA HIS A 172 -8.12 -25.52 2.30
C HIS A 172 -9.19 -25.30 3.39
N PRO A 173 -9.26 -26.18 4.41
CA PRO A 173 -10.34 -26.18 5.39
C PRO A 173 -10.37 -24.95 6.32
N GLU A 174 -9.27 -24.20 6.42
CA GLU A 174 -9.16 -23.02 7.29
C GLU A 174 -8.97 -21.71 6.49
N SER A 175 -9.15 -21.74 5.18
CA SER A 175 -8.92 -20.56 4.35
C SER A 175 -10.07 -19.55 4.45
N LYS A 176 -9.86 -18.48 5.22
CA LYS A 176 -10.78 -17.32 5.34
C LYS A 176 -11.29 -16.85 3.98
N LYS A 177 -10.41 -16.71 2.99
CA LYS A 177 -10.76 -16.20 1.65
C LYS A 177 -11.68 -17.14 0.87
N VAL A 178 -11.48 -18.46 0.97
CA VAL A 178 -12.33 -19.43 0.27
C VAL A 178 -13.74 -19.40 0.84
N TYR A 179 -13.88 -19.35 2.18
CA TYR A 179 -15.18 -19.20 2.83
C TYR A 179 -15.88 -17.89 2.49
N GLN A 180 -15.17 -16.75 2.51
CA GLN A 180 -15.72 -15.45 2.12
C GLN A 180 -16.31 -15.48 0.70
N GLU A 181 -15.56 -16.00 -0.26
CA GLU A 181 -15.98 -16.06 -1.66
C GLU A 181 -17.08 -17.10 -1.88
N TYR A 182 -17.05 -18.22 -1.16
CA TYR A 182 -18.09 -19.23 -1.22
C TYR A 182 -19.42 -18.69 -0.66
N PHE A 183 -19.37 -18.07 0.52
CA PHE A 183 -20.52 -17.41 1.15
C PHE A 183 -21.11 -16.32 0.24
N ARG A 184 -20.24 -15.47 -0.35
CA ARG A 184 -20.65 -14.44 -1.31
C ARG A 184 -21.34 -15.05 -2.54
N MET A 185 -20.83 -16.17 -3.06
CA MET A 185 -21.40 -16.85 -4.23
C MET A 185 -22.81 -17.38 -3.94
N GLU A 186 -23.05 -18.00 -2.78
CA GLU A 186 -24.38 -18.50 -2.40
C GLU A 186 -25.41 -17.37 -2.26
N LEU A 187 -25.00 -16.22 -1.72
CA LEU A 187 -25.85 -15.03 -1.64
C LEU A 187 -26.14 -14.44 -3.03
N LEU A 188 -25.14 -14.35 -3.91
CA LEU A 188 -25.33 -13.92 -5.30
C LEU A 188 -26.28 -14.86 -6.07
N HIS A 189 -26.17 -16.16 -5.85
CA HIS A 189 -27.07 -17.14 -6.44
C HIS A 189 -28.52 -16.93 -5.99
N THR A 190 -28.72 -16.73 -4.69
CA THR A 190 -30.02 -16.44 -4.09
C THR A 190 -30.61 -15.14 -4.65
N GLU A 191 -29.82 -14.07 -4.72
CA GLU A 191 -30.25 -12.78 -5.28
C GLU A 191 -30.69 -12.91 -6.74
N LYS A 192 -29.94 -13.69 -7.53
CA LYS A 192 -30.25 -13.94 -8.94
C LYS A 192 -31.56 -14.71 -9.09
N LEU A 193 -31.79 -15.75 -8.30
CA LEU A 193 -33.07 -16.49 -8.31
C LEU A 193 -34.24 -15.58 -7.91
N ARG A 194 -34.06 -14.75 -6.87
CA ARG A 194 -35.06 -13.73 -6.47
C ARG A 194 -35.40 -12.77 -7.60
N LYS A 195 -34.39 -12.30 -8.35
CA LYS A 195 -34.59 -11.42 -9.52
C LYS A 195 -35.29 -12.13 -10.67
N GLN A 196 -35.04 -13.43 -10.87
CA GLN A 196 -35.72 -14.23 -11.88
C GLN A 196 -37.19 -14.43 -11.54
N GLN A 197 -37.50 -14.77 -10.29
CA GLN A 197 -38.87 -14.92 -9.82
C GLN A 197 -39.68 -13.63 -9.98
N LYS A 198 -39.16 -12.48 -9.50
CA LYS A 198 -39.84 -11.19 -9.66
C LYS A 198 -40.16 -10.86 -11.12
N LYS A 199 -39.30 -11.26 -12.06
CA LYS A 199 -39.53 -11.07 -13.50
C LYS A 199 -40.63 -11.99 -14.05
N LEU A 200 -40.70 -13.23 -13.57
CA LEU A 200 -41.75 -14.18 -13.96
C LEU A 200 -43.12 -13.73 -13.42
N GLU A 201 -43.17 -13.28 -12.18
CA GLU A 201 -44.37 -12.72 -11.55
C GLU A 201 -44.88 -11.47 -12.30
N GLN A 202 -43.97 -10.57 -12.70
CA GLN A 202 -44.31 -9.39 -13.50
C GLN A 202 -44.79 -9.70 -14.92
N ALA A 203 -44.45 -10.87 -15.45
CA ALA A 203 -44.82 -11.28 -16.81
C ALA A 203 -46.16 -12.03 -16.88
N GLU A 204 -46.87 -12.20 -15.75
CA GLU A 204 -48.12 -12.97 -15.62
C GLU A 204 -48.02 -14.38 -16.26
N MET A 205 -46.83 -14.97 -16.27
CA MET A 205 -46.60 -16.31 -16.81
C MET A 205 -46.97 -17.34 -15.76
N ASP A 206 -47.91 -18.23 -16.09
CA ASP A 206 -48.27 -19.37 -15.24
C ASP A 206 -47.10 -20.36 -15.18
N VAL A 207 -46.31 -20.29 -14.11
CA VAL A 207 -45.15 -21.16 -13.88
C VAL A 207 -45.67 -22.48 -13.29
N GLY A 208 -46.35 -23.28 -14.12
CA GLY A 208 -46.99 -24.52 -13.72
C GLY A 208 -46.16 -25.34 -12.73
N GLY A 209 -46.57 -25.35 -11.46
CA GLY A 209 -46.02 -26.17 -10.37
C GLY A 209 -44.55 -25.95 -9.99
N TYR A 210 -43.82 -25.00 -10.57
CA TYR A 210 -42.42 -24.74 -10.23
C TYR A 210 -42.33 -23.63 -9.18
N GLU A 211 -42.53 -23.99 -7.92
CA GLU A 211 -42.29 -23.10 -6.79
C GLU A 211 -40.80 -23.02 -6.47
N PHE A 212 -40.22 -21.82 -6.49
CA PHE A 212 -38.89 -21.60 -5.93
C PHE A 212 -38.96 -21.87 -4.42
N SER A 213 -38.25 -22.89 -3.95
CA SER A 213 -38.29 -23.29 -2.52
C SER A 213 -37.95 -22.08 -1.62
N PRO A 214 -38.77 -21.79 -0.60
CA PRO A 214 -38.58 -20.63 0.26
C PRO A 214 -37.23 -20.65 1.00
N GLU A 215 -36.66 -21.82 1.28
CA GLU A 215 -35.34 -21.95 1.92
C GLU A 215 -34.19 -21.43 1.06
N ILE A 216 -34.26 -21.62 -0.25
CA ILE A 216 -33.25 -21.06 -1.16
C ILE A 216 -33.41 -19.54 -1.18
N MET A 217 -34.64 -19.05 -1.11
CA MET A 217 -34.99 -17.64 -1.21
C MET A 217 -34.58 -16.81 0.02
N THR A 218 -34.50 -17.44 1.20
CA THR A 218 -33.97 -16.82 2.42
C THR A 218 -32.45 -16.93 2.54
N GLY A 219 -31.77 -17.62 1.60
CA GLY A 219 -30.32 -17.77 1.62
C GLY A 219 -29.81 -18.83 2.61
N LYS A 220 -30.62 -19.86 2.91
CA LYS A 220 -30.26 -20.94 3.86
C LYS A 220 -28.96 -21.65 3.52
N LEU A 221 -28.59 -21.73 2.24
CA LEU A 221 -27.29 -22.27 1.82
C LEU A 221 -26.13 -21.40 2.34
N ALA A 222 -26.24 -20.08 2.27
CA ALA A 222 -25.24 -19.18 2.83
C ALA A 222 -25.16 -19.32 4.35
N GLU A 223 -26.29 -19.53 5.02
CA GLU A 223 -26.32 -19.84 6.46
C GLU A 223 -25.56 -21.13 6.79
N VAL A 224 -25.73 -22.20 6.01
CA VAL A 224 -24.97 -23.45 6.18
C VAL A 224 -23.47 -23.20 6.01
N VAL A 225 -23.07 -22.42 5.01
CA VAL A 225 -21.66 -22.04 4.81
C VAL A 225 -21.14 -21.25 6.01
N TYR A 226 -21.93 -20.33 6.55
CA TYR A 226 -21.57 -19.57 7.74
C TYR A 226 -21.34 -20.48 8.95
N ARG A 227 -22.26 -21.42 9.22
CA ARG A 227 -22.14 -22.36 10.36
C ARG A 227 -20.91 -23.26 10.24
N ASP A 228 -20.59 -23.75 9.03
CA ASP A 228 -19.36 -24.53 8.80
C ASP A 228 -18.10 -23.66 8.98
N ALA A 229 -18.14 -22.42 8.50
CA ALA A 229 -17.03 -21.49 8.61
C ALA A 229 -16.76 -21.08 10.07
N SER A 230 -17.79 -20.78 10.86
CA SER A 230 -17.66 -20.38 12.27
C SER A 230 -17.23 -21.53 13.18
N GLY A 231 -17.52 -22.78 12.80
CA GLY A 231 -17.00 -23.96 13.49
C GLY A 231 -15.49 -24.16 13.31
N LYS A 232 -14.94 -23.79 12.14
CA LYS A 232 -13.53 -24.04 11.78
C LYS A 232 -12.61 -22.84 11.98
N ILE A 233 -13.10 -21.64 11.72
CA ILE A 233 -12.31 -20.40 11.78
C ILE A 233 -12.80 -19.54 12.94
N GLN A 234 -11.91 -19.36 13.92
CA GLN A 234 -12.14 -18.47 15.06
C GLN A 234 -11.68 -17.04 14.75
N GLY A 235 -12.33 -16.06 15.39
CA GLY A 235 -11.96 -14.65 15.33
C GLY A 235 -13.11 -13.75 14.87
N ALA A 236 -13.36 -12.66 15.60
CA ALA A 236 -14.45 -11.75 15.25
C ALA A 236 -14.16 -11.02 13.93
N ASP A 237 -12.89 -10.79 13.59
CA ASP A 237 -12.47 -10.18 12.31
C ASP A 237 -13.08 -10.89 11.10
N PHE A 238 -13.05 -12.23 11.13
CA PHE A 238 -13.57 -13.05 10.05
C PHE A 238 -15.09 -13.05 10.01
N ILE A 239 -15.74 -13.20 11.16
CA ILE A 239 -17.21 -13.19 11.23
C ILE A 239 -17.78 -11.82 10.80
N LEU A 240 -17.15 -10.72 11.24
CA LEU A 240 -17.48 -9.37 10.80
C LEU A 240 -17.33 -9.20 9.27
N SER A 241 -16.34 -9.86 8.67
CA SER A 241 -16.19 -9.86 7.21
C SER A 241 -17.37 -10.56 6.50
N LEU A 242 -17.88 -11.67 7.06
CA LEU A 242 -19.06 -12.35 6.54
C LEU A 242 -20.33 -11.52 6.73
N LEU A 243 -20.46 -10.87 7.89
CA LEU A 243 -21.56 -9.94 8.15
C LEU A 243 -21.57 -8.77 7.17
N THR A 244 -20.39 -8.20 6.88
CA THR A 244 -20.23 -7.14 5.88
C THR A 244 -20.65 -7.59 4.48
N ILE A 245 -20.37 -8.85 4.12
CA ILE A 245 -20.83 -9.43 2.85
C ILE A 245 -22.35 -9.61 2.86
N ALA A 246 -22.93 -10.12 3.96
CA ALA A 246 -24.38 -10.30 4.09
C ALA A 246 -25.12 -8.95 3.97
N ALA A 247 -24.60 -7.89 4.61
CA ALA A 247 -25.18 -6.55 4.58
C ALA A 247 -25.36 -5.94 3.19
N ILE A 248 -24.67 -6.46 2.16
CA ILE A 248 -24.86 -6.04 0.76
C ILE A 248 -26.24 -6.45 0.23
N PHE A 249 -26.85 -7.48 0.81
CA PHE A 249 -28.09 -8.11 0.31
C PHE A 249 -29.27 -7.80 1.24
N ASP A 250 -30.31 -7.20 0.68
CA ASP A 250 -31.53 -6.75 1.39
C ASP A 250 -32.30 -7.87 2.11
N PHE A 251 -32.26 -9.09 1.56
CA PHE A 251 -33.00 -10.24 2.06
C PHE A 251 -32.32 -10.99 3.20
N THR A 252 -31.11 -10.58 3.62
CA THR A 252 -30.31 -11.34 4.59
C THR A 252 -30.48 -10.86 6.03
N LYS A 253 -31.50 -10.07 6.35
CA LYS A 253 -31.69 -9.49 7.71
C LYS A 253 -31.70 -10.56 8.80
N ASP A 254 -32.46 -11.63 8.62
CA ASP A 254 -32.53 -12.72 9.60
C ASP A 254 -31.16 -13.42 9.79
N LEU A 255 -30.41 -13.58 8.71
CA LEU A 255 -29.05 -14.12 8.74
C LEU A 255 -28.09 -13.15 9.45
N GLN A 256 -28.20 -11.85 9.21
CA GLN A 256 -27.40 -10.83 9.91
C GLN A 256 -27.69 -10.85 11.41
N ASP A 257 -28.95 -10.93 11.81
CA ASP A 257 -29.35 -11.01 13.22
C ASP A 257 -28.80 -12.27 13.89
N THR A 258 -28.82 -13.40 13.18
CA THR A 258 -28.21 -14.65 13.65
C THR A 258 -26.69 -14.51 13.84
N ILE A 259 -25.99 -13.95 12.86
CA ILE A 259 -24.53 -13.73 12.93
C ILE A 259 -24.17 -12.79 14.10
N ILE A 260 -24.99 -11.77 14.34
CA ILE A 260 -24.81 -10.82 15.43
C ILE A 260 -25.02 -11.49 16.80
N GLN A 261 -26.07 -12.30 16.95
CA GLN A 261 -26.31 -13.06 18.18
C GLN A 261 -25.16 -14.03 18.47
N ASP A 262 -24.62 -14.66 17.42
CA ASP A 262 -23.44 -15.52 17.52
C ASP A 262 -22.19 -14.72 17.95
N LEU A 263 -21.97 -13.52 17.40
CA LEU A 263 -20.88 -12.62 17.82
C LEU A 263 -21.01 -12.25 19.31
N GLN A 264 -22.21 -11.89 19.77
CA GLN A 264 -22.47 -11.49 21.15
C GLN A 264 -22.36 -12.64 22.16
N SER A 265 -22.53 -13.89 21.72
CA SER A 265 -22.47 -15.05 22.61
C SER A 265 -21.12 -15.75 22.61
N LYS A 266 -20.43 -15.79 21.45
CA LYS A 266 -19.20 -16.57 21.26
C LYS A 266 -17.93 -15.73 21.23
N HIS A 267 -18.02 -14.42 21.00
CA HIS A 267 -16.85 -13.53 20.78
C HIS A 267 -16.87 -12.27 21.66
N THR A 268 -17.35 -12.38 22.90
CA THR A 268 -17.34 -11.28 23.89
C THR A 268 -15.93 -10.92 24.37
N ASP A 269 -14.96 -11.78 24.13
CA ASP A 269 -13.54 -11.63 24.44
C ASP A 269 -12.76 -10.81 23.40
N ASP A 270 -13.34 -10.52 22.24
CA ASP A 270 -12.71 -9.72 21.18
C ASP A 270 -13.15 -8.24 21.21
N SER A 271 -12.18 -7.34 21.27
CA SER A 271 -12.38 -5.89 21.17
C SER A 271 -13.11 -5.44 19.89
N LEU A 272 -12.95 -6.18 18.78
CA LEU A 272 -13.59 -5.85 17.51
C LEU A 272 -15.10 -6.10 17.54
N THR A 273 -15.56 -7.10 18.30
CA THR A 273 -16.97 -7.36 18.52
C THR A 273 -17.63 -6.16 19.18
N TRP A 274 -17.05 -5.65 20.26
CA TRP A 274 -17.57 -4.49 20.98
C TRP A 274 -17.52 -3.21 20.15
N ASP A 275 -16.45 -2.98 19.38
CA ASP A 275 -16.36 -1.85 18.45
C ASP A 275 -17.48 -1.88 17.39
N PHE A 276 -17.75 -3.05 16.82
CA PHE A 276 -18.85 -3.23 15.87
C PHE A 276 -20.22 -2.98 16.52
N MET A 277 -20.47 -3.60 17.68
CA MET A 277 -21.73 -3.47 18.41
C MET A 277 -22.02 -2.01 18.78
N ALA A 278 -21.00 -1.29 19.26
CA ALA A 278 -21.14 0.12 19.59
C ALA A 278 -21.41 0.98 18.35
N LYS A 279 -20.70 0.76 17.24
CA LYS A 279 -20.91 1.51 15.98
C LYS A 279 -22.28 1.27 15.37
N ARG A 280 -22.87 0.09 15.57
CA ARG A 280 -24.23 -0.24 15.09
C ARG A 280 -25.30 0.68 15.70
N GLU A 281 -25.14 1.08 16.96
CA GLU A 281 -26.09 1.98 17.64
C GLU A 281 -26.21 3.37 16.98
N LEU A 282 -25.20 3.80 16.20
CA LEU A 282 -25.31 5.03 15.38
C LEU A 282 -26.37 4.92 14.28
N GLY A 283 -26.52 3.72 13.72
CA GLY A 283 -27.47 3.42 12.64
C GLY A 283 -28.90 3.16 13.14
N ALA A 284 -29.07 2.81 14.42
CA ALA A 284 -30.37 2.54 15.01
C ALA A 284 -31.21 3.83 15.14
N THR A 285 -32.02 4.10 14.12
CA THR A 285 -33.03 5.17 14.12
C THR A 285 -34.18 4.78 15.04
N VAL A 286 -34.32 5.47 16.18
CA VAL A 286 -35.46 5.30 17.09
C VAL A 286 -36.25 6.61 17.11
N GLY A 287 -37.28 6.72 16.27
CA GLY A 287 -38.19 7.89 16.22
C GLY A 287 -38.19 8.67 14.89
N GLU A 288 -39.07 9.68 14.80
CA GLU A 288 -39.21 10.56 13.62
C GLU A 288 -37.93 11.39 13.37
N GLU A 289 -37.56 11.53 12.10
CA GLU A 289 -36.42 12.37 11.69
C GLU A 289 -36.71 13.85 11.98
N LEU A 290 -36.13 14.36 13.06
CA LEU A 290 -36.25 15.76 13.42
C LEU A 290 -35.65 16.64 12.31
N GLN A 291 -36.46 17.54 11.75
CA GLN A 291 -36.03 18.38 10.62
C GLN A 291 -35.10 19.53 11.03
N SER A 292 -35.17 20.01 12.27
CA SER A 292 -34.35 21.13 12.75
C SER A 292 -32.90 20.71 13.01
N ALA A 293 -31.94 21.61 12.73
CA ALA A 293 -30.52 21.34 12.96
C ALA A 293 -30.20 21.00 14.42
N LYS A 294 -30.89 21.64 15.37
CA LYS A 294 -30.78 21.35 16.81
C LYS A 294 -31.40 19.99 17.18
N GLY A 295 -32.51 19.63 16.55
CA GLY A 295 -33.14 18.31 16.72
C GLY A 295 -32.26 17.17 16.21
N ARG A 296 -31.66 17.30 15.02
CA ARG A 296 -30.70 16.33 14.48
C ARG A 296 -29.46 16.17 15.36
N ALA A 297 -28.94 17.27 15.90
CA ALA A 297 -27.80 17.22 16.81
C ALA A 297 -28.15 16.53 18.15
N SER A 298 -29.35 16.76 18.68
CA SER A 298 -29.83 16.10 19.90
C SER A 298 -30.01 14.59 19.69
N ASP A 299 -30.66 14.19 18.59
CA ASP A 299 -30.79 12.77 18.27
C ASP A 299 -29.42 12.11 18.07
N MET A 300 -28.50 12.80 17.38
CA MET A 300 -27.14 12.30 17.23
C MET A 300 -26.41 12.14 18.57
N ALA A 301 -26.56 13.10 19.48
CA ALA A 301 -26.00 13.00 20.84
C ALA A 301 -26.54 11.77 21.58
N ARG A 302 -27.85 11.50 21.48
CA ARG A 302 -28.48 10.32 22.10
C ARG A 302 -27.95 9.00 21.50
N ARG A 303 -27.75 8.95 20.18
CA ARG A 303 -27.16 7.76 19.54
C ARG A 303 -25.71 7.55 19.96
N GLU A 304 -24.91 8.63 20.01
CA GLU A 304 -23.53 8.58 20.50
C GLU A 304 -23.46 8.11 21.96
N GLU A 305 -24.38 8.54 22.82
CA GLU A 305 -24.43 8.09 24.21
C GLU A 305 -24.70 6.58 24.33
N ARG A 306 -25.61 6.03 23.50
CA ARG A 306 -25.81 4.57 23.42
C ARG A 306 -24.55 3.84 22.98
N CYS A 307 -23.80 4.39 22.02
CA CYS A 307 -22.52 3.81 21.62
C CYS A 307 -21.54 3.77 22.79
N TYR A 308 -21.45 4.87 23.56
CA TYR A 308 -20.58 4.96 24.72
C TYR A 308 -20.96 3.94 25.80
N GLN A 309 -22.25 3.72 26.04
CA GLN A 309 -22.72 2.69 26.97
C GLN A 309 -22.22 1.29 26.58
N VAL A 310 -22.31 0.94 25.29
CA VAL A 310 -21.78 -0.35 24.79
C VAL A 310 -20.26 -0.45 24.96
N TYR A 311 -19.51 0.64 24.75
CA TYR A 311 -18.07 0.63 25.03
C TYR A 311 -17.76 0.46 26.53
N GLU A 312 -18.54 1.08 27.42
CA GLU A 312 -18.36 0.93 28.87
C GLU A 312 -18.70 -0.50 29.34
N GLU A 313 -19.77 -1.10 28.80
CA GLU A 313 -20.09 -2.52 29.01
C GLU A 313 -18.95 -3.42 28.53
N GLY A 314 -18.40 -3.15 27.34
CA GLY A 314 -17.26 -3.88 26.82
C GLY A 314 -15.99 -3.70 27.65
N LEU A 315 -15.76 -2.52 28.24
CA LEU A 315 -14.64 -2.29 29.18
C LEU A 315 -14.82 -3.04 30.51
N ASN A 316 -16.05 -3.14 31.00
CA ASN A 316 -16.37 -3.94 32.19
C ASN A 316 -16.14 -5.43 31.94
N SER A 317 -16.37 -5.90 30.70
CA SER A 317 -16.10 -7.28 30.31
C SER A 317 -14.63 -7.54 29.96
N LEU A 318 -13.98 -6.59 29.26
CA LEU A 318 -12.66 -6.74 28.65
C LEU A 318 -11.88 -5.42 28.72
N SER A 319 -11.16 -5.19 29.81
CA SER A 319 -10.31 -4.00 29.98
C SER A 319 -8.91 -4.19 29.34
N THR A 320 -8.86 -4.38 28.02
CA THR A 320 -7.58 -4.55 27.28
C THR A 320 -7.14 -3.27 26.58
N GLU A 321 -5.85 -3.18 26.24
CA GLU A 321 -5.30 -2.08 25.43
C GLU A 321 -6.02 -1.94 24.07
N ALA A 322 -6.39 -3.07 23.46
CA ALA A 322 -7.13 -3.09 22.20
C ALA A 322 -8.54 -2.48 22.35
N MET A 323 -9.25 -2.82 23.43
CA MET A 323 -10.58 -2.27 23.72
C MET A 323 -10.53 -0.76 23.97
N TRP A 324 -9.57 -0.28 24.75
CA TRP A 324 -9.33 1.16 24.93
C TRP A 324 -8.98 1.84 23.60
N ALA A 325 -8.17 1.21 22.75
CA ALA A 325 -7.83 1.75 21.44
C ALA A 325 -9.06 1.89 20.53
N CYS A 326 -9.98 0.92 20.53
CA CYS A 326 -11.25 1.02 19.80
C CYS A 326 -12.11 2.17 20.35
N TYR A 327 -12.28 2.25 21.67
CA TYR A 327 -13.10 3.29 22.28
C TYR A 327 -12.56 4.70 22.03
N VAL A 328 -11.25 4.91 22.23
CA VAL A 328 -10.58 6.19 21.96
C VAL A 328 -10.65 6.55 20.47
N SER A 329 -10.44 5.57 19.58
CA SER A 329 -10.53 5.80 18.12
C SER A 329 -11.93 6.25 17.72
N PHE A 330 -12.96 5.63 18.28
CA PHE A 330 -14.35 6.03 18.06
C PHE A 330 -14.60 7.47 18.52
N CYS A 331 -14.21 7.81 19.76
CA CYS A 331 -14.34 9.17 20.30
C CYS A 331 -13.60 10.21 19.43
N LEU A 332 -12.40 9.88 18.95
CA LEU A 332 -11.63 10.74 18.04
C LEU A 332 -12.30 10.93 16.68
N GLU A 333 -12.88 9.87 16.10
CA GLU A 333 -13.66 9.97 14.86
C GLU A 333 -14.84 10.92 15.05
N ARG A 334 -15.59 10.79 16.16
CA ARG A 334 -16.73 11.67 16.46
C ARG A 334 -16.30 13.12 16.65
N PHE A 335 -15.20 13.35 17.36
CA PHE A 335 -14.64 14.69 17.57
C PHE A 335 -14.23 15.37 16.27
N LYS A 336 -13.63 14.64 15.32
CA LYS A 336 -13.19 15.17 14.02
C LYS A 336 -14.35 15.52 13.06
N ARG A 337 -15.57 15.07 13.31
CA ARG A 337 -16.73 15.37 12.44
C ARG A 337 -17.16 16.83 12.56
N LYS A 338 -17.26 17.50 11.41
CA LYS A 338 -17.78 18.88 11.31
C LYS A 338 -19.20 18.95 11.88
N THR A 339 -19.39 19.83 12.85
CA THR A 339 -20.66 19.99 13.57
C THR A 339 -20.91 21.47 13.81
N ASN A 340 -22.08 21.95 13.40
CA ASN A 340 -22.45 23.37 13.52
C ASN A 340 -23.04 23.72 14.89
N VAL A 341 -23.38 22.71 15.71
CA VAL A 341 -23.95 22.88 17.04
C VAL A 341 -22.84 22.83 18.09
N GLN A 342 -22.61 23.97 18.75
CA GLN A 342 -21.55 24.15 19.75
C GLN A 342 -21.69 23.17 20.94
N GLN A 343 -22.90 23.00 21.48
CA GLN A 343 -23.17 22.08 22.59
C GLN A 343 -22.74 20.62 22.31
N LEU A 344 -22.93 20.15 21.08
CA LEU A 344 -22.53 18.80 20.68
C LEU A 344 -21.01 18.69 20.53
N LYS A 345 -20.36 19.76 20.06
CA LYS A 345 -18.91 19.84 19.95
C LYS A 345 -18.24 19.76 21.33
N GLU A 346 -18.78 20.50 22.30
CA GLU A 346 -18.31 20.50 23.70
C GLU A 346 -18.48 19.12 24.33
N LYS A 347 -19.67 18.52 24.24
CA LYS A 347 -19.92 17.16 24.77
C LYS A 347 -18.96 16.10 24.21
N ARG A 348 -18.66 16.15 22.90
CA ARG A 348 -17.70 15.22 22.27
C ARG A 348 -16.28 15.46 22.77
N GLN A 349 -15.89 16.71 22.96
CA GLN A 349 -14.58 17.07 23.49
C GLN A 349 -14.42 16.60 24.94
N GLU A 350 -15.38 16.90 25.81
CA GLU A 350 -15.40 16.46 27.20
C GLU A 350 -15.31 14.93 27.30
N ARG A 351 -16.12 14.21 26.50
CA ARG A 351 -16.10 12.75 26.47
C ARG A 351 -14.74 12.21 26.02
N LEU A 352 -14.17 12.76 24.95
CA LEU A 352 -12.87 12.34 24.44
C LEU A 352 -11.77 12.52 25.49
N LEU A 353 -11.71 13.68 26.15
CA LEU A 353 -10.71 13.96 27.18
C LEU A 353 -10.88 13.04 28.39
N ALA A 354 -12.10 12.79 28.84
CA ALA A 354 -12.37 11.87 29.94
C ALA A 354 -11.95 10.43 29.63
N VAL A 355 -12.22 9.94 28.42
CA VAL A 355 -11.83 8.58 27.99
C VAL A 355 -10.32 8.45 27.86
N LEU A 356 -9.64 9.47 27.30
CA LEU A 356 -8.17 9.50 27.20
C LEU A 356 -7.51 9.48 28.58
N GLN A 357 -8.01 10.28 29.52
CA GLN A 357 -7.52 10.31 30.89
C GLN A 357 -7.69 8.94 31.57
N ARG A 358 -8.89 8.33 31.50
CA ARG A 358 -9.13 7.00 32.09
C ARG A 358 -8.27 5.91 31.48
N ALA A 359 -8.05 5.93 30.17
CA ALA A 359 -7.17 4.99 29.48
C ALA A 359 -5.71 5.15 29.92
N HIS A 360 -5.27 6.40 30.15
CA HIS A 360 -3.96 6.72 30.69
C HIS A 360 -3.80 6.22 32.12
N ASP A 361 -4.76 6.52 33.01
CA ASP A 361 -4.75 6.12 34.41
C ASP A 361 -4.75 4.59 34.55
N SER A 362 -5.48 3.89 33.68
CA SER A 362 -5.49 2.44 33.58
C SER A 362 -4.19 1.84 33.02
N SER A 363 -3.25 2.69 32.61
CA SER A 363 -2.01 2.29 31.97
C SER A 363 -2.19 1.48 30.68
N LEU A 364 -3.24 1.75 29.90
CA LEU A 364 -3.58 1.01 28.67
C LEU A 364 -3.72 1.93 27.44
N LEU A 365 -3.31 3.20 27.54
CA LEU A 365 -3.34 4.14 26.41
C LEU A 365 -2.13 3.94 25.48
N LYS A 366 -2.40 3.69 24.19
CA LYS A 366 -1.39 3.63 23.12
C LYS A 366 -0.68 4.97 22.90
N GLU A 367 0.59 4.88 22.51
CA GLU A 367 1.46 6.02 22.22
C GLU A 367 0.86 7.00 21.21
N ASP A 368 0.28 6.49 20.12
CA ASP A 368 -0.28 7.28 19.02
C ASP A 368 -1.39 8.27 19.44
N PHE A 369 -2.08 7.97 20.55
CA PHE A 369 -3.18 8.81 21.03
C PHE A 369 -2.72 10.05 21.78
N TYR A 370 -1.49 10.09 22.33
CA TYR A 370 -0.98 11.27 23.03
C TYR A 370 -0.85 12.49 22.11
N LYS A 371 -0.50 12.28 20.83
CA LYS A 371 -0.46 13.37 19.84
C LYS A 371 -1.83 14.02 19.67
N ASN A 372 -2.87 13.20 19.55
CA ASN A 372 -4.24 13.69 19.43
C ASN A 372 -4.69 14.36 20.72
N TRP A 373 -4.36 13.78 21.88
CA TRP A 373 -4.72 14.33 23.19
C TRP A 373 -4.14 15.71 23.43
N LEU A 374 -2.82 15.87 23.23
CA LEU A 374 -2.13 17.15 23.39
C LEU A 374 -2.63 18.20 22.39
N GLN A 375 -2.94 17.81 21.15
CA GLN A 375 -3.52 18.74 20.17
C GLN A 375 -4.89 19.27 20.61
N VAL A 376 -5.74 18.41 21.19
CA VAL A 376 -7.05 18.82 21.71
C VAL A 376 -6.88 19.77 22.88
N LEU A 377 -6.00 19.48 23.83
CA LEU A 377 -5.75 20.33 25.00
C LEU A 377 -5.10 21.68 24.63
N LEU A 378 -4.18 21.70 23.68
CA LEU A 378 -3.62 22.95 23.14
C LEU A 378 -4.70 23.82 22.49
N SER A 379 -5.71 23.20 21.87
CA SER A 379 -6.83 23.92 21.26
C SER A 379 -7.84 24.43 22.28
N SER A 380 -7.93 23.82 23.47
CA SER A 380 -8.79 24.29 24.56
C SER A 380 -8.16 25.38 25.41
N GLY A 381 -6.84 25.58 25.30
CA GLY A 381 -6.11 26.65 26.01
C GLY A 381 -5.70 26.31 27.44
N ASP A 382 -5.90 25.07 27.90
CA ASP A 382 -5.50 24.64 29.24
C ASP A 382 -4.00 24.30 29.26
N SER A 383 -3.19 25.29 29.64
CA SER A 383 -1.73 25.17 29.61
C SER A 383 -1.20 24.24 30.70
N GLU A 384 -1.84 24.18 31.87
CA GLU A 384 -1.40 23.36 33.00
C GLU A 384 -1.67 21.88 32.74
N GLN A 385 -2.89 21.54 32.33
CA GLN A 385 -3.25 20.17 32.01
C GLN A 385 -2.46 19.65 30.80
N THR A 386 -2.25 20.49 29.79
CA THR A 386 -1.43 20.12 28.61
C THR A 386 0.00 19.77 29.03
N ALA A 387 0.62 20.58 29.89
CA ALA A 387 1.97 20.31 30.39
C ALA A 387 2.01 19.03 31.23
N ALA A 388 1.03 18.82 32.11
CA ALA A 388 0.93 17.62 32.93
C ALA A 388 0.82 16.34 32.07
N VAL A 389 -0.05 16.34 31.05
CA VAL A 389 -0.23 15.20 30.15
C VAL A 389 1.03 14.94 29.32
N ALA A 390 1.71 15.99 28.84
CA ALA A 390 2.98 15.85 28.12
C ALA A 390 4.05 15.18 28.98
N MET A 391 4.15 15.56 30.26
CA MET A 391 5.06 14.94 31.22
C MET A 391 4.66 13.50 31.58
N ALA A 392 3.37 13.24 31.73
CA ALA A 392 2.88 11.88 32.02
C ALA A 392 3.17 10.92 30.84
N ALA A 393 3.09 11.41 29.60
CA ALA A 393 3.45 10.64 28.41
C ALA A 393 4.92 10.19 28.43
N THR A 394 5.85 11.10 28.74
CA THR A 394 7.28 10.79 28.79
C THR A 394 7.63 9.85 29.94
N GLN A 395 6.92 9.94 31.07
CA GLN A 395 7.11 9.02 32.19
C GLN A 395 6.67 7.59 31.86
N ARG A 396 5.64 7.42 31.03
CA ARG A 396 5.14 6.12 30.56
C ARG A 396 6.04 5.53 29.47
N TYR A 397 6.36 6.32 28.45
CA TYR A 397 7.14 5.89 27.29
C TYR A 397 8.55 6.49 27.30
N ARG A 398 9.31 6.22 28.37
CA ARG A 398 10.63 6.84 28.63
C ARG A 398 11.66 6.60 27.52
N GLN A 399 11.51 5.51 26.77
CA GLN A 399 12.46 5.14 25.71
C GLN A 399 12.02 5.63 24.32
N SER A 400 10.78 6.11 24.16
CA SER A 400 10.28 6.55 22.85
C SER A 400 10.76 7.96 22.53
N VAL A 401 11.56 8.09 21.47
CA VAL A 401 12.01 9.37 20.92
C VAL A 401 10.80 10.23 20.51
N ASP A 402 9.78 9.60 19.92
CA ASP A 402 8.63 10.30 19.34
C ASP A 402 7.77 10.94 20.43
N VAL A 403 7.56 10.26 21.56
CA VAL A 403 6.86 10.84 22.72
C VAL A 403 7.65 11.99 23.33
N TRP A 404 8.96 11.84 23.48
CA TRP A 404 9.81 12.93 23.97
C TRP A 404 9.76 14.14 23.04
N CYS A 405 9.92 13.95 21.73
CA CYS A 405 9.79 15.02 20.74
C CYS A 405 8.44 15.72 20.83
N LEU A 406 7.35 14.96 20.91
CA LEU A 406 5.99 15.48 21.01
C LEU A 406 5.78 16.30 22.30
N ALA A 407 6.22 15.76 23.44
CA ALA A 407 6.12 16.44 24.74
C ALA A 407 6.96 17.73 24.75
N LEU A 408 8.20 17.67 24.27
CA LEU A 408 9.10 18.83 24.22
C LEU A 408 8.57 19.91 23.27
N GLN A 409 8.08 19.56 22.08
CA GLN A 409 7.43 20.51 21.17
C GLN A 409 6.23 21.19 21.83
N THR A 410 5.47 20.45 22.63
CA THR A 410 4.32 20.97 23.36
C THR A 410 4.77 21.94 24.45
N MET A 411 5.78 21.59 25.24
CA MET A 411 6.35 22.44 26.29
C MET A 411 6.97 23.73 25.74
N VAL A 412 7.62 23.64 24.56
CA VAL A 412 8.14 24.81 23.83
C VAL A 412 6.99 25.76 23.44
N ARG A 413 5.89 25.23 22.90
CA ARG A 413 4.72 26.06 22.52
C ARG A 413 4.06 26.73 23.73
N LEU A 414 4.05 26.07 24.88
CA LEU A 414 3.51 26.63 26.13
C LEU A 414 4.45 27.64 26.79
N GLY A 415 5.69 27.79 26.30
CA GLY A 415 6.68 28.71 26.89
C GLY A 415 7.16 28.30 28.29
N SER A 416 7.18 26.99 28.59
CA SER A 416 7.59 26.53 29.93
C SER A 416 9.07 26.80 30.19
N GLY A 417 9.39 27.47 31.30
CA GLY A 417 10.78 27.78 31.69
C GLY A 417 11.64 26.56 32.03
N ALA A 418 11.03 25.39 32.26
CA ALA A 418 11.75 24.15 32.59
C ALA A 418 12.20 23.34 31.36
N THR A 419 11.87 23.78 30.15
CA THR A 419 12.10 23.03 28.90
C THR A 419 13.56 22.61 28.71
N GLY A 420 14.53 23.45 29.10
CA GLY A 420 15.95 23.14 28.99
C GLY A 420 16.42 21.94 29.80
N LYS A 421 15.84 21.72 31.00
CA LYS A 421 16.14 20.53 31.83
C LYS A 421 15.48 19.27 31.25
N LEU A 422 14.26 19.40 30.74
CA LEU A 422 13.52 18.28 30.13
C LEU A 422 14.23 17.70 28.90
N PHE A 423 14.88 18.53 28.09
CA PHE A 423 15.71 18.03 26.99
C PHE A 423 16.90 17.20 27.49
N GLN A 424 17.51 17.57 28.62
CA GLN A 424 18.61 16.81 29.20
C GLN A 424 18.10 15.46 29.72
N ASP A 425 16.99 15.47 30.43
CA ASP A 425 16.36 14.24 30.95
C ASP A 425 16.00 13.28 29.80
N ALA A 426 15.44 13.79 28.70
CA ALA A 426 15.14 13.00 27.50
C ALA A 426 16.38 12.27 26.95
N LEU A 427 17.52 12.97 26.86
CA LEU A 427 18.77 12.42 26.34
C LEU A 427 19.41 11.36 27.26
N THR A 428 19.05 11.34 28.55
CA THR A 428 19.50 10.28 29.48
C THR A 428 18.74 8.97 29.33
N HIS A 429 17.48 9.03 28.89
CA HIS A 429 16.59 7.87 28.83
C HIS A 429 16.49 7.24 27.44
N VAL A 430 16.72 8.02 26.38
CA VAL A 430 16.56 7.59 24.99
C VAL A 430 17.85 6.98 24.44
N ASN A 431 17.72 5.99 23.55
CA ASN A 431 18.87 5.40 22.88
C ASN A 431 19.68 6.48 22.14
N PRO A 432 20.99 6.64 22.42
CA PRO A 432 21.81 7.66 21.78
C PRO A 432 21.76 7.62 20.25
N LYS A 433 21.70 6.43 19.64
CA LYS A 433 21.67 6.27 18.17
C LYS A 433 20.42 6.89 17.52
N SER A 434 19.31 6.96 18.25
CA SER A 434 18.04 7.53 17.76
C SER A 434 17.75 8.93 18.33
N SER A 435 18.72 9.54 19.01
CA SER A 435 18.54 10.85 19.69
C SER A 435 18.58 12.06 18.75
N LEU A 436 18.93 11.89 17.47
CA LEU A 436 19.09 12.99 16.51
C LEU A 436 17.89 13.96 16.45
N PRO A 437 16.62 13.50 16.39
CA PRO A 437 15.47 14.41 16.37
C PRO A 437 15.36 15.29 17.62
N LEU A 438 15.76 14.78 18.79
CA LEU A 438 15.76 15.54 20.04
C LEU A 438 16.81 16.65 20.02
N TRP A 439 17.99 16.36 19.46
CA TRP A 439 19.04 17.36 19.28
C TRP A 439 18.64 18.46 18.32
N GLN A 440 18.02 18.12 17.18
CA GLN A 440 17.51 19.11 16.24
C GLN A 440 16.48 20.04 16.90
N LEU A 441 15.52 19.46 17.63
CA LEU A 441 14.51 20.22 18.34
C LEU A 441 15.10 21.11 19.46
N GLN A 442 16.09 20.59 20.20
CA GLN A 442 16.76 21.36 21.26
C GLN A 442 17.54 22.55 20.69
N VAL A 443 18.23 22.35 19.57
CA VAL A 443 18.98 23.40 18.88
C VAL A 443 18.03 24.48 18.38
N GLU A 444 16.96 24.11 17.67
CA GLU A 444 15.95 25.06 17.17
C GLU A 444 15.31 25.88 18.31
N TRP A 445 15.00 25.22 19.43
CA TRP A 445 14.50 25.91 20.62
C TRP A 445 15.54 26.86 21.23
N SER A 446 16.80 26.44 21.36
CA SER A 446 17.86 27.28 21.94
C SER A 446 18.10 28.54 21.11
N MET A 447 18.14 28.42 19.77
CA MET A 447 18.33 29.54 18.84
C MET A 447 17.26 30.62 18.97
N THR A 448 16.04 30.23 19.34
CA THR A 448 14.88 31.12 19.40
C THR A 448 14.61 31.67 20.81
N SER A 449 14.96 30.89 21.85
CA SER A 449 14.48 31.14 23.22
C SER A 449 15.60 31.37 24.25
N GLN A 450 16.86 31.02 23.95
CA GLN A 450 17.98 31.13 24.89
C GLN A 450 18.98 32.23 24.50
N SER A 451 19.86 32.61 25.42
CA SER A 451 20.94 33.56 25.12
C SER A 451 21.95 32.95 24.14
N PRO A 452 22.70 33.79 23.39
CA PRO A 452 23.73 33.32 22.47
C PRO A 452 24.79 32.44 23.14
N GLU A 453 25.15 32.72 24.39
CA GLU A 453 26.15 31.98 25.16
C GLU A 453 25.65 30.59 25.55
N ALA A 454 24.38 30.48 25.98
CA ALA A 454 23.75 29.20 26.30
C ALA A 454 23.57 28.33 25.04
N THR A 455 23.24 28.96 23.92
CA THR A 455 23.12 28.31 22.60
C THR A 455 24.48 27.79 22.13
N GLU A 456 25.54 28.60 22.27
CA GLU A 456 26.90 28.19 21.93
C GLU A 456 27.38 27.04 22.82
N ALA A 457 27.09 27.05 24.13
CA ALA A 457 27.38 25.93 25.02
C ALA A 457 26.64 24.64 24.63
N LEU A 458 25.40 24.73 24.14
CA LEU A 458 24.65 23.59 23.62
C LEU A 458 25.34 22.99 22.38
N PHE A 459 25.78 23.84 21.44
CA PHE A 459 26.54 23.40 20.27
C PHE A 459 27.82 22.66 20.68
N GLN A 460 28.60 23.23 21.59
CA GLN A 460 29.83 22.60 22.09
C GLN A 460 29.55 21.22 22.72
N ARG A 461 28.48 21.08 23.49
CA ARG A 461 28.06 19.78 24.03
C ARG A 461 27.67 18.78 22.95
N GLY A 462 26.95 19.25 21.94
CA GLY A 462 26.52 18.43 20.81
C GLY A 462 27.67 17.88 19.96
N LEU A 463 28.76 18.65 19.82
CA LEU A 463 29.98 18.23 19.13
C LEU A 463 30.69 17.08 19.83
N LEU A 464 30.59 17.01 21.17
CA LEU A 464 31.14 15.93 22.00
C LEU A 464 30.26 14.68 22.05
N SER A 465 29.13 14.66 21.32
CA SER A 465 28.24 13.51 21.29
C SER A 465 28.94 12.28 20.68
N ALA A 466 28.82 11.14 21.35
CA ALA A 466 29.37 9.86 20.89
C ALA A 466 28.70 9.32 19.61
N VAL A 467 27.63 9.98 19.13
CA VAL A 467 26.85 9.56 17.97
C VAL A 467 27.27 10.38 16.75
N PRO A 468 27.93 9.76 15.74
CA PRO A 468 28.42 10.48 14.56
C PRO A 468 27.36 11.34 13.86
N ALA A 469 26.15 10.81 13.67
CA ALA A 469 25.06 11.53 13.01
C ALA A 469 24.68 12.83 13.72
N VAL A 470 24.65 12.82 15.06
CA VAL A 470 24.37 14.00 15.88
C VAL A 470 25.49 15.02 15.74
N SER A 471 26.75 14.59 15.86
CA SER A 471 27.90 15.49 15.75
C SER A 471 28.01 16.17 14.37
N MET A 472 27.64 15.48 13.29
CA MET A 472 27.67 16.02 11.93
C MET A 472 26.58 17.08 11.73
N GLU A 473 25.34 16.78 12.12
CA GLU A 473 24.21 17.72 12.03
C GLU A 473 24.46 18.99 12.86
N ILE A 474 25.01 18.83 14.07
CA ILE A 474 25.29 19.94 14.97
C ILE A 474 26.40 20.85 14.40
N LYS A 475 27.40 20.32 13.70
CA LYS A 475 28.41 21.14 13.01
C LYS A 475 27.81 22.02 11.92
N GLU A 476 26.90 21.46 11.14
CA GLU A 476 26.18 22.19 10.09
C GLU A 476 25.36 23.33 10.69
N LYS A 477 24.53 23.02 11.69
CA LYS A 477 23.68 24.01 12.37
C LYS A 477 24.47 25.07 13.14
N TYR A 478 25.61 24.70 13.74
CA TYR A 478 26.48 25.65 14.45
C TYR A 478 27.14 26.63 13.48
N LEU A 479 27.56 26.15 12.31
CA LEU A 479 28.10 27.01 11.26
C LEU A 479 27.04 28.02 10.79
N ASP A 480 25.82 27.56 10.50
CA ASP A 480 24.69 28.42 10.14
C ASP A 480 24.38 29.48 11.20
N TRP A 481 24.31 29.08 12.46
CA TRP A 481 24.08 29.99 13.57
C TRP A 481 25.20 31.01 13.73
N SER A 482 26.45 30.58 13.63
CA SER A 482 27.62 31.47 13.77
C SER A 482 27.68 32.52 12.67
N PHE A 483 27.25 32.16 11.44
CA PHE A 483 27.08 33.09 10.34
C PHE A 483 25.95 34.09 10.60
N GLY A 484 24.78 33.62 11.08
CA GLY A 484 23.66 34.50 11.42
C GLY A 484 23.97 35.47 12.57
N ALA A 485 24.70 35.02 13.59
CA ALA A 485 24.98 35.80 14.80
C ALA A 485 26.15 36.79 14.66
N GLY A 486 27.17 36.48 13.84
CA GLY A 486 28.41 37.25 13.76
C GLY A 486 28.97 37.44 12.35
N GLY A 487 28.18 37.11 11.32
CA GLY A 487 28.57 37.19 9.92
C GLY A 487 29.71 36.24 9.56
N TYR A 488 30.26 36.44 8.36
CA TYR A 488 31.30 35.58 7.78
C TYR A 488 32.56 35.43 8.64
N LYS A 489 33.01 36.50 9.32
CA LYS A 489 34.22 36.44 10.16
C LYS A 489 34.05 35.48 11.34
N LYS A 490 32.86 35.41 11.94
CA LYS A 490 32.56 34.46 13.03
C LYS A 490 32.40 33.05 12.47
N ALA A 491 31.68 32.90 11.35
CA ALA A 491 31.51 31.62 10.66
C ALA A 491 32.85 30.97 10.23
N ARG A 492 33.81 31.77 9.77
CA ARG A 492 35.14 31.26 9.40
C ARG A 492 35.92 30.76 10.61
N LYS A 493 35.89 31.50 11.72
CA LYS A 493 36.56 31.09 12.97
C LYS A 493 35.95 29.80 13.52
N THR A 494 34.62 29.68 13.51
CA THR A 494 33.93 28.45 13.92
C THR A 494 34.24 27.31 12.96
N PHE A 495 34.22 27.52 11.65
CA PHE A 495 34.62 26.50 10.67
C PHE A 495 36.04 25.97 10.93
N THR A 496 37.02 26.86 11.15
CA THR A 496 38.40 26.46 11.46
C THR A 496 38.47 25.61 12.74
N SER A 497 37.74 25.98 13.78
CA SER A 497 37.68 25.21 15.04
C SER A 497 36.97 23.86 14.87
N LEU A 498 35.89 23.80 14.07
CA LEU A 498 35.12 22.57 13.84
C LEU A 498 35.82 21.59 12.91
N HIS A 499 36.70 22.09 12.04
CA HIS A 499 37.51 21.30 11.12
C HIS A 499 38.51 20.38 11.88
N GLU A 500 38.85 20.68 13.12
CA GLU A 500 39.75 19.83 13.92
C GLU A 500 39.04 18.60 14.49
N ASN A 501 37.70 18.64 14.61
CA ASN A 501 36.91 17.59 15.22
C ASN A 501 36.28 16.70 14.14
N ARG A 502 36.61 15.41 14.09
CA ARG A 502 35.93 14.41 13.23
C ARG A 502 34.62 13.92 13.90
N PRO A 503 33.63 13.38 13.15
CA PRO A 503 33.54 13.15 11.70
C PRO A 503 32.96 14.34 10.91
N PHE A 504 33.22 14.38 9.60
CA PHE A 504 32.74 15.45 8.70
C PHE A 504 31.62 14.96 7.79
N SER A 505 30.73 15.88 7.40
CA SER A 505 29.70 15.67 6.39
C SER A 505 29.99 16.49 5.12
N LYS A 506 29.55 15.98 3.96
CA LYS A 506 29.62 16.72 2.69
C LYS A 506 28.89 18.06 2.80
N ALA A 507 27.72 18.06 3.43
CA ALA A 507 26.87 19.23 3.58
C ALA A 507 27.53 20.35 4.42
N PHE A 508 28.31 20.02 5.46
CA PHE A 508 29.10 21.00 6.21
C PHE A 508 30.05 21.81 5.32
N PHE A 509 30.80 21.14 4.45
CA PHE A 509 31.73 21.81 3.53
C PHE A 509 31.00 22.59 2.43
N THR A 510 29.97 22.00 1.82
CA THR A 510 29.15 22.67 0.81
C THR A 510 28.50 23.94 1.37
N ARG A 511 28.09 23.92 2.64
CA ARG A 511 27.48 25.08 3.29
C ARG A 511 28.46 26.24 3.50
N MET A 512 29.69 25.94 3.92
CA MET A 512 30.75 26.95 4.04
C MET A 512 31.07 27.58 2.67
N ILE A 513 31.17 26.76 1.63
CA ILE A 513 31.41 27.23 0.25
C ILE A 513 30.27 28.17 -0.20
N GLN A 514 29.02 27.85 0.12
CA GLN A 514 27.89 28.73 -0.21
C GLN A 514 27.98 30.08 0.52
N MET A 515 28.31 30.08 1.82
CA MET A 515 28.48 31.32 2.59
C MET A 515 29.62 32.19 2.06
N GLU A 516 30.65 31.58 1.48
CA GLU A 516 31.76 32.28 0.83
C GLU A 516 31.35 32.92 -0.49
N LYS A 517 30.53 32.23 -1.29
CA LYS A 517 30.00 32.77 -2.55
C LYS A 517 29.12 33.99 -2.35
N ASP A 518 28.33 34.01 -1.28
CA ASP A 518 27.40 35.10 -0.98
C ASP A 518 28.13 36.39 -0.54
N GLN A 519 29.40 36.31 -0.11
CA GLN A 519 30.26 37.48 0.12
C GLN A 519 31.12 37.77 -1.11
N VAL A 520 30.63 38.66 -1.99
CA VAL A 520 31.26 39.11 -3.26
C VAL A 520 32.64 39.80 -3.10
N SER A 521 33.34 39.66 -1.97
CA SER A 521 34.66 40.29 -1.75
C SER A 521 35.76 39.25 -1.51
N ARG A 522 36.54 39.02 -2.57
CA ARG A 522 37.86 38.38 -2.60
C ARG A 522 37.98 37.06 -1.82
N MET A 523 37.87 35.95 -2.56
CA MET A 523 38.30 34.60 -2.18
C MET A 523 39.70 34.61 -1.53
N VAL A 524 39.73 34.61 -0.19
CA VAL A 524 40.93 34.32 0.62
C VAL A 524 40.65 33.07 1.47
N THR A 525 40.26 32.00 0.79
CA THR A 525 40.29 30.61 1.30
C THR A 525 41.04 29.73 0.32
N ARG A 526 42.20 30.22 -0.13
CA ARG A 526 43.22 29.43 -0.86
C ARG A 526 43.93 28.39 0.01
N ASP A 527 43.74 28.42 1.34
CA ASP A 527 44.48 27.56 2.29
C ASP A 527 43.61 26.91 3.38
N CYS A 528 42.28 26.98 3.34
CA CYS A 528 41.43 26.40 4.40
C CYS A 528 40.84 25.02 4.05
N LEU A 529 41.12 24.47 2.87
CA LEU A 529 40.54 23.21 2.38
C LEU A 529 41.60 22.10 2.41
N TYR A 530 41.96 21.61 3.61
CA TYR A 530 42.94 20.54 3.79
C TYR A 530 42.29 19.26 4.31
N GLY A 531 42.14 18.27 3.42
CA GLY A 531 42.01 16.86 3.78
C GLY A 531 40.58 16.31 3.77
N PHE A 532 40.29 15.47 2.76
CA PHE A 532 39.07 14.67 2.56
C PHE A 532 37.83 15.42 2.02
N PHE A 533 37.86 15.74 0.72
CA PHE A 533 36.66 16.06 -0.06
C PHE A 533 36.21 14.83 -0.86
N PRO A 534 34.89 14.55 -0.95
CA PRO A 534 34.33 13.67 -1.97
C PRO A 534 34.78 14.10 -3.38
N PRO A 535 34.97 13.17 -4.33
CA PRO A 535 35.36 13.47 -5.72
C PRO A 535 34.58 14.61 -6.37
N ASP A 536 33.27 14.67 -6.12
CA ASP A 536 32.39 15.69 -6.71
C ASP A 536 32.77 17.12 -6.29
N LEU A 537 33.18 17.33 -5.02
CA LEU A 537 33.54 18.66 -4.49
C LEU A 537 34.88 19.15 -5.05
N TRP A 538 35.83 18.24 -5.32
CA TRP A 538 37.06 18.60 -6.03
C TRP A 538 36.77 19.09 -7.46
N LEU A 539 35.80 18.48 -8.14
CA LEU A 539 35.41 18.86 -9.49
C LEU A 539 34.63 20.17 -9.52
N GLU A 540 33.75 20.40 -8.55
CA GLU A 540 33.08 21.70 -8.36
C GLU A 540 34.12 22.80 -8.13
N TYR A 541 35.14 22.55 -7.32
CA TYR A 541 36.21 23.53 -7.09
C TYR A 541 37.00 23.85 -8.38
N ILE A 542 37.30 22.84 -9.19
CA ILE A 542 37.97 23.04 -10.49
C ILE A 542 37.07 23.81 -11.46
N ARG A 543 35.76 23.52 -11.51
CA ARG A 543 34.80 24.27 -12.35
C ARG A 543 34.75 25.74 -11.98
N GLU A 544 34.83 26.05 -10.70
CA GLU A 544 34.81 27.44 -10.22
C GLU A 544 36.09 28.21 -10.59
N GLU A 545 37.26 27.58 -10.51
CA GLU A 545 38.53 28.19 -10.94
C GLU A 545 38.60 28.38 -12.47
N LEU A 546 37.80 27.63 -13.23
CA LEU A 546 37.58 27.82 -14.67
C LEU A 546 36.49 28.87 -14.99
N GLY A 547 35.76 29.35 -13.99
CA GLY A 547 34.68 30.32 -14.13
C GLY A 547 35.16 31.78 -14.26
N PRO A 548 34.23 32.75 -14.37
CA PRO A 548 34.53 34.16 -14.69
C PRO A 548 35.37 34.91 -13.64
N SER A 549 35.44 34.38 -12.43
CA SER A 549 36.11 34.99 -11.26
C SER A 549 37.31 34.17 -10.76
N GLY A 550 37.63 33.06 -11.44
CA GLY A 550 38.67 32.10 -11.05
C GLY A 550 40.04 32.35 -11.68
N GLN A 551 41.06 31.62 -11.23
CA GLN A 551 42.39 31.59 -11.85
C GLN A 551 42.68 30.20 -12.42
N PRO A 552 42.59 30.01 -13.75
CA PRO A 552 42.78 28.71 -14.41
C PRO A 552 44.12 28.02 -14.08
N GLU A 553 45.15 28.82 -13.77
CA GLU A 553 46.48 28.35 -13.37
C GLU A 553 46.48 27.47 -12.09
N ASN A 554 45.46 27.60 -11.23
CA ASN A 554 45.35 26.83 -10.01
C ASN A 554 44.68 25.46 -10.23
N CYS A 555 43.98 25.24 -11.35
CA CYS A 555 43.29 23.99 -11.65
C CYS A 555 44.24 22.78 -11.64
N GLY A 556 45.46 22.95 -12.17
CA GLY A 556 46.49 21.90 -12.15
C GLY A 556 46.99 21.56 -10.75
N LYS A 557 47.11 22.56 -9.87
CA LYS A 557 47.50 22.37 -8.46
C LYS A 557 46.40 21.66 -7.67
N ILE A 558 45.13 21.99 -7.94
CA ILE A 558 43.97 21.38 -7.30
C ILE A 558 43.81 19.92 -7.73
N HIS A 559 43.91 19.64 -9.04
CA HIS A 559 43.89 18.28 -9.56
C HIS A 559 45.00 17.42 -8.94
N TRP A 560 46.23 17.95 -8.87
CA TRP A 560 47.34 17.24 -8.24
C TRP A 560 47.10 16.97 -6.74
N ARG A 561 46.52 17.92 -6.01
CA ARG A 561 46.14 17.74 -4.60
C ARG A 561 45.03 16.70 -4.43
N ALA A 562 44.00 16.71 -5.28
CA ALA A 562 42.91 15.73 -5.28
C ALA A 562 43.44 14.31 -5.50
N MET A 563 44.33 14.13 -6.48
CA MET A 563 44.98 12.84 -6.77
C MET A 563 45.85 12.31 -5.62
N LYS A 564 46.39 13.20 -4.79
CA LYS A 564 47.21 12.82 -3.62
C LYS A 564 46.37 12.45 -2.38
N LEU A 565 45.13 12.95 -2.30
CA LEU A 565 44.27 12.83 -1.12
C LEU A 565 43.11 11.84 -1.29
N LEU A 566 42.69 11.56 -2.52
CA LEU A 566 41.69 10.55 -2.84
C LEU A 566 42.36 9.17 -2.88
N GLU A 567 41.67 8.14 -2.40
CA GLU A 567 42.14 6.75 -2.40
C GLU A 567 41.09 5.81 -2.99
N GLY A 568 41.53 4.72 -3.65
CA GLY A 568 40.66 3.68 -4.20
C GLY A 568 39.71 4.14 -5.32
N GLU A 569 38.48 3.62 -5.32
CA GLU A 569 37.42 3.86 -6.33
C GLU A 569 37.07 5.36 -6.51
N SER A 570 37.36 6.18 -5.49
CA SER A 570 37.18 7.64 -5.55
C SER A 570 38.14 8.34 -6.51
N VAL A 571 39.34 7.80 -6.71
CA VAL A 571 40.34 8.32 -7.66
C VAL A 571 39.91 8.04 -9.10
N GLU A 572 39.44 6.82 -9.37
CA GLU A 572 38.97 6.41 -10.70
C GLU A 572 37.75 7.23 -11.12
N ARG A 573 36.81 7.44 -10.21
CA ARG A 573 35.64 8.30 -10.45
C ARG A 573 36.03 9.76 -10.68
N PHE A 574 36.94 10.31 -9.87
CA PHE A 574 37.42 11.68 -10.03
C PHE A 574 38.13 11.89 -11.37
N THR A 575 39.05 10.99 -11.73
CA THR A 575 39.82 11.07 -12.99
C THR A 575 38.91 10.98 -14.20
N ALA A 576 37.97 10.02 -14.24
CA ALA A 576 37.00 9.91 -15.34
C ALA A 576 36.16 11.18 -15.51
N GLN A 577 35.64 11.75 -14.42
CA GLN A 577 34.84 12.97 -14.45
C GLN A 577 35.68 14.22 -14.76
N TYR A 578 36.93 14.29 -14.33
CA TYR A 578 37.86 15.37 -14.68
C TYR A 578 38.24 15.35 -16.17
N THR A 579 38.43 14.17 -16.76
CA THR A 579 38.67 14.04 -18.21
C THR A 579 37.46 14.50 -19.02
N VAL A 580 36.23 14.18 -18.58
CA VAL A 580 35.00 14.71 -19.19
C VAL A 580 34.94 16.24 -19.08
N LEU A 581 35.37 16.81 -17.94
CA LEU A 581 35.46 18.25 -17.74
C LEU A 581 36.44 18.93 -18.71
N GLN A 582 37.61 18.34 -18.93
CA GLN A 582 38.65 18.88 -19.82
C GLN A 582 38.28 18.76 -21.31
N THR A 583 37.54 17.73 -21.68
CA THR A 583 37.12 17.47 -23.07
C THR A 583 35.91 18.29 -23.51
N GLY A 584 35.32 19.09 -22.61
CA GLY A 584 34.20 20.00 -22.93
C GLY A 584 32.85 19.30 -23.11
N HIS A 585 32.72 18.05 -22.70
CA HIS A 585 31.46 17.28 -22.74
C HIS A 585 30.65 17.44 -21.45
N ILE A 586 30.33 18.68 -21.09
CA ILE A 586 29.40 19.01 -19.99
C ILE A 586 28.35 19.99 -20.50
#